data_AF-A0A653CZ82-F1
#
_entry.id   AF-A0A653CZ82-F1
#
_cell.length_a   1.000
_cell.length_b   1.000
_cell.length_c   1.000
_cell.angle_alpha   90.00
_cell.angle_beta   90.00
_cell.angle_gamma   90.00
#
_symmetry.space_group_name_H-M   'P 1'
#
loop_
_entity.id
_entity.type
_entity.pdbx_description
1 polymer ?
#
loop_
_entity_poly.entity_id
_entity_poly.type
_entity_poly.pdbx_seq_one_letter_code
_entity_poly.pdbx_strand_id
1 'polypeptide(L)'
;MTIADVVASTGSMIVVSNRLPFVLIRDKDGKLKRRASAGGLVTAVAPVVINGNGLWVGWPGIHLEDPNEPIPESDPTDITPTAGLKSDKIDFVLTDAKALELMGEEEEFEHHRANRIRLRIQIVYTKLNYC
;
A
#
# COMPACT_ATOMS: atom_id res chain seq x y z
N MET A 1 -31.44 0.13 19.78
CA MET A 1 -30.63 0.13 18.53
C MET A 1 -29.46 1.06 18.80
N THR A 2 -28.41 0.57 19.43
CA THR A 2 -27.22 1.36 19.79
C THR A 2 -26.32 1.43 18.57
N ILE A 3 -26.23 2.63 17.99
CA ILE A 3 -25.25 2.98 16.97
C ILE A 3 -23.88 2.79 17.63
N ALA A 4 -23.05 1.94 17.02
CA ALA A 4 -21.70 1.67 17.47
C ALA A 4 -20.97 2.98 17.71
N ASP A 5 -20.36 3.11 18.90
CA ASP A 5 -19.45 4.19 19.25
C ASP A 5 -18.37 4.30 18.16
N VAL A 6 -18.53 5.28 17.27
CA VAL A 6 -17.48 5.67 16.34
C VAL A 6 -16.39 6.27 17.20
N VAL A 7 -15.33 5.49 17.45
CA VAL A 7 -14.07 5.99 18.01
C VAL A 7 -13.52 7.02 17.02
N ALA A 8 -13.91 8.28 17.21
CA ALA A 8 -13.33 9.41 16.51
C ALA A 8 -11.95 9.66 17.14
N SER A 9 -10.93 8.99 16.58
CA SER A 9 -9.54 9.33 16.85
C SER A 9 -9.28 10.75 16.37
N THR A 10 -8.79 11.61 17.26
CA THR A 10 -8.36 12.99 16.92
C THR A 10 -7.00 13.02 16.20
N GLY A 11 -6.35 11.87 16.03
CA GLY A 11 -5.11 11.70 15.27
C GLY A 11 -5.35 11.07 13.89
N SER A 12 -4.56 11.49 12.90
CA SER A 12 -4.52 10.91 11.56
C SER A 12 -4.10 9.44 11.62
N MET A 13 -4.93 8.53 11.10
CA MET A 13 -4.60 7.10 11.03
C MET A 13 -3.78 6.83 9.77
N ILE A 14 -2.63 6.17 9.92
CA ILE A 14 -1.81 5.70 8.80
C ILE A 14 -1.64 4.18 8.92
N VAL A 15 -2.09 3.45 7.90
CA VAL A 15 -1.88 2.01 7.77
C VAL A 15 -0.72 1.80 6.81
N VAL A 16 0.33 1.14 7.28
CA VAL A 16 1.48 0.79 6.43
C VAL A 16 1.49 -0.73 6.29
N SER A 17 1.64 -1.25 5.08
CA SER A 17 1.68 -2.70 4.83
C SER A 17 2.56 -3.08 3.66
N ASN A 18 2.99 -4.35 3.65
CA ASN A 18 3.81 -4.90 2.57
C ASN A 18 3.18 -4.80 1.17
N ARG A 19 1.85 -4.63 1.09
CA ARG A 19 1.10 -4.46 -0.16
C ARG A 19 -0.05 -3.50 0.05
N LEU A 20 -0.39 -2.76 -1.01
CA LEU A 20 -1.66 -2.06 -1.10
C LEU A 20 -2.85 -3.04 -0.99
N PRO A 21 -4.05 -2.55 -0.62
CA PRO A 21 -5.26 -3.38 -0.52
C PRO A 21 -5.83 -3.79 -1.89
N PHE A 22 -5.15 -3.41 -2.97
CA PHE A 22 -5.37 -3.85 -4.34
C PHE A 22 -4.02 -3.98 -5.06
N VAL A 23 -4.05 -4.56 -6.25
CA VAL A 23 -2.89 -4.65 -7.14
C VAL A 23 -3.14 -3.77 -8.35
N LEU A 24 -2.14 -2.99 -8.75
CA LEU A 24 -2.19 -2.27 -10.02
C LEU A 24 -1.87 -3.23 -11.17
N ILE A 25 -2.61 -3.11 -12.27
CA ILE A 25 -2.39 -3.86 -13.51
C ILE A 25 -2.41 -2.89 -14.69
N ARG A 26 -1.58 -3.12 -15.71
CA ARG A 26 -1.70 -2.41 -16.99
C ARG A 26 -2.67 -3.19 -17.89
N ASP A 27 -3.60 -2.48 -18.52
CA ASP A 27 -4.48 -3.07 -19.52
C ASP A 27 -3.82 -3.14 -20.91
N LYS A 28 -4.56 -3.63 -21.91
CA LYS A 28 -4.07 -3.76 -23.29
C LYS A 28 -3.74 -2.41 -23.95
N ASP A 29 -4.31 -1.33 -23.44
CA ASP A 29 -4.08 0.04 -23.90
C ASP A 29 -2.96 0.74 -23.10
N GLY A 30 -2.28 0.00 -22.20
CA GLY A 30 -1.18 0.49 -21.37
C GLY A 30 -1.61 1.28 -20.13
N LYS A 31 -2.91 1.45 -19.89
CA LYS A 31 -3.44 2.23 -18.76
C LYS A 31 -3.43 1.42 -17.48
N LEU A 32 -3.09 2.08 -16.37
CA LEU A 32 -3.21 1.49 -15.05
C LEU A 32 -4.68 1.29 -14.67
N LYS A 33 -4.96 0.14 -14.07
CA LYS A 33 -6.22 -0.22 -13.44
C LYS A 33 -5.98 -0.87 -12.10
N ARG A 34 -6.92 -0.66 -11.18
CA ARG A 34 -6.94 -1.38 -9.92
C ARG A 34 -7.59 -2.74 -10.12
N ARG A 35 -6.98 -3.77 -9.53
CA ARG A 35 -7.61 -5.06 -9.31
C ARG A 35 -7.68 -5.29 -7.80
N ALA A 36 -8.90 -5.28 -7.26
CA ALA A 36 -9.14 -5.51 -5.84
C ALA A 36 -8.48 -6.80 -5.36
N SER A 37 -7.87 -6.75 -4.18
CA SER A 37 -7.36 -7.96 -3.51
C SER A 37 -8.38 -8.43 -2.50
N ALA A 38 -8.93 -9.64 -2.72
CA ALA A 38 -9.76 -10.29 -1.73
C ALA A 38 -8.85 -10.93 -0.66
N GLY A 39 -8.92 -10.44 0.57
CA GLY A 39 -8.18 -11.01 1.69
C GLY A 39 -8.76 -10.56 3.03
N GLY A 40 -8.81 -11.47 4.02
CA GLY A 40 -9.48 -11.21 5.31
C GLY A 40 -8.99 -9.95 6.03
N LEU A 41 -7.68 -9.65 5.93
CA LEU A 41 -7.12 -8.43 6.51
C LEU A 41 -7.60 -7.17 5.78
N VAL A 42 -7.63 -7.17 4.45
CA VAL A 42 -8.06 -6.03 3.65
C VAL A 42 -9.53 -5.72 3.93
N THR A 43 -10.38 -6.75 3.95
CA THR A 43 -11.81 -6.62 4.26
C THR A 43 -12.06 -6.05 5.66
N ALA A 44 -11.23 -6.40 6.64
CA ALA A 44 -11.36 -5.91 8.01
C ALA A 44 -10.85 -4.46 8.18
N VAL A 45 -9.74 -4.10 7.52
CA VAL A 45 -9.05 -2.83 7.77
C VAL A 45 -9.52 -1.71 6.85
N ALA A 46 -9.88 -2.00 5.59
CA ALA A 46 -10.28 -0.96 4.64
C ALA A 46 -11.45 -0.07 5.14
N PRO A 47 -12.53 -0.61 5.74
CA PRO A 47 -13.60 0.24 6.27
C PRO A 47 -13.14 1.19 7.37
N VAL A 48 -12.17 0.78 8.20
CA VAL A 48 -11.63 1.61 9.28
C VAL A 48 -10.84 2.79 8.71
N VAL A 49 -10.01 2.55 7.69
CA VAL A 49 -9.25 3.61 7.01
C VAL A 49 -10.18 4.58 6.29
N ILE A 50 -11.20 4.07 5.60
CA ILE A 50 -12.18 4.88 4.87
C ILE A 50 -12.98 5.76 5.84
N ASN A 51 -13.58 5.17 6.87
CA ASN A 51 -14.42 5.89 7.84
C ASN A 51 -13.61 6.83 8.73
N GLY A 52 -12.35 6.48 9.01
CA GLY A 52 -11.42 7.28 9.80
C GLY A 52 -10.66 8.34 9.00
N ASN A 53 -10.93 8.50 7.71
CA ASN A 53 -10.21 9.41 6.81
C ASN A 53 -8.67 9.20 6.85
N GLY A 54 -8.24 7.94 6.97
CA GLY A 54 -6.83 7.55 7.11
C GLY A 54 -6.09 7.43 5.77
N LEU A 55 -4.77 7.22 5.86
CA LEU A 55 -3.86 6.98 4.74
C LEU A 55 -3.43 5.51 4.70
N TRP A 56 -3.35 4.92 3.52
CA TRP A 56 -2.77 3.58 3.32
C TRP A 56 -1.46 3.68 2.53
N VAL A 57 -0.40 3.10 3.07
CA VAL A 57 0.93 3.05 2.47
C VAL A 57 1.32 1.60 2.16
N GLY A 58 1.77 1.32 0.94
CA GLY A 58 2.29 -0.02 0.62
C GLY A 58 2.77 -0.21 -0.82
N TRP A 59 3.30 -1.39 -1.12
CA TRP A 59 3.78 -1.70 -2.47
C TRP A 59 2.58 -1.98 -3.42
N PRO A 60 2.54 -1.39 -4.64
CA PRO A 60 1.38 -1.48 -5.53
C PRO A 60 1.24 -2.82 -6.27
N GLY A 61 2.19 -3.73 -6.08
CA GLY A 61 2.16 -5.06 -6.70
C GLY A 61 2.85 -5.14 -8.08
N ILE A 62 3.27 -4.01 -8.62
CA ILE A 62 4.01 -3.88 -9.89
C ILE A 62 5.16 -2.89 -9.74
N HIS A 63 6.09 -2.93 -10.68
CA HIS A 63 7.06 -1.86 -10.85
C HIS A 63 6.44 -0.77 -11.72
N LEU A 64 6.46 0.47 -11.25
CA LEU A 64 6.04 1.64 -12.01
C LEU A 64 7.29 2.33 -12.55
N GLU A 65 7.27 2.67 -13.83
CA GLU A 65 8.38 3.36 -14.50
C GLU A 65 8.45 4.83 -14.10
N ASP A 66 7.29 5.46 -13.90
CA ASP A 66 7.17 6.81 -13.36
C ASP A 66 6.64 6.74 -11.90
N PRO A 67 7.46 7.14 -10.91
CA PRO A 67 7.04 7.23 -9.52
C PRO A 67 5.89 8.21 -9.26
N ASN A 68 5.64 9.15 -10.17
CA ASN A 68 4.56 10.13 -10.07
C ASN A 68 3.33 9.74 -10.90
N GLU A 69 3.32 8.56 -11.53
CA GLU A 69 2.15 8.08 -12.27
C GLU A 69 0.96 7.98 -11.30
N PRO A 70 -0.15 8.70 -11.55
CA PRO A 70 -1.25 8.77 -10.60
C PRO A 70 -1.92 7.41 -10.48
N ILE A 71 -2.19 6.98 -9.24
CA ILE A 71 -3.03 5.82 -9.00
C ILE A 71 -4.43 6.13 -9.56
N PRO A 72 -4.99 5.30 -10.46
CA PRO A 72 -6.34 5.49 -10.98
C PRO A 72 -7.36 5.26 -9.85
N GLU A 73 -8.56 5.82 -9.93
CA GLU A 73 -9.64 5.48 -8.99
C GLU A 73 -10.10 4.01 -9.15
N SER A 74 -10.83 3.50 -8.16
CA SER A 74 -11.53 2.22 -8.30
C SER A 74 -12.57 2.29 -9.43
N ASP A 75 -12.89 1.14 -10.02
CA ASP A 75 -13.97 1.06 -11.01
C ASP A 75 -15.31 1.47 -10.36
N PRO A 76 -16.19 2.23 -11.05
CA PRO A 76 -17.51 2.58 -10.52
C PRO A 76 -18.39 1.38 -10.15
N THR A 77 -18.12 0.20 -10.72
CA THR A 77 -18.82 -1.05 -10.44
C THR A 77 -18.16 -1.88 -9.33
N ASP A 78 -17.04 -1.41 -8.77
CA ASP A 78 -16.36 -2.05 -7.66
C ASP A 78 -17.19 -1.93 -6.38
N ILE A 79 -17.71 -3.06 -5.89
CA ILE A 79 -18.45 -3.15 -4.63
C ILE A 79 -17.61 -3.75 -3.50
N THR A 80 -16.31 -3.94 -3.72
CA THR A 80 -15.42 -4.50 -2.70
C THR A 80 -15.23 -3.52 -1.53
N PRO A 81 -14.82 -4.00 -0.35
CA PRO A 81 -14.51 -3.13 0.80
C PRO A 81 -13.47 -2.04 0.50
N THR A 82 -12.70 -2.18 -0.58
CA THR A 82 -11.66 -1.24 -1.00
C THR A 82 -12.14 -0.18 -1.98
N ALA A 83 -13.36 -0.28 -2.51
CA ALA A 83 -13.89 0.66 -3.50
C ALA A 83 -14.01 2.10 -2.98
N GLY A 84 -14.20 2.26 -1.67
CA GLY A 84 -14.25 3.57 -1.03
C GLY A 84 -12.87 4.22 -0.81
N LEU A 85 -11.77 3.49 -1.00
CA LEU A 85 -10.43 4.01 -0.76
C LEU A 85 -9.95 4.84 -1.97
N LYS A 86 -10.02 6.17 -1.83
CA LYS A 86 -9.68 7.13 -2.88
C LYS A 86 -8.16 7.25 -3.10
N SER A 87 -7.76 7.64 -4.31
CA SER A 87 -6.33 7.69 -4.69
C SER A 87 -5.52 8.68 -3.84
N ASP A 88 -6.14 9.74 -3.34
CA ASP A 88 -5.52 10.72 -2.43
C ASP A 88 -5.29 10.17 -1.01
N LYS A 89 -5.89 9.02 -0.67
CA LYS A 89 -5.69 8.30 0.60
C LYS A 89 -4.69 7.16 0.45
N ILE A 90 -3.95 7.12 -0.64
CA ILE A 90 -3.02 6.05 -0.95
C ILE A 90 -1.68 6.65 -1.30
N ASP A 91 -0.66 6.17 -0.61
CA ASP A 91 0.73 6.40 -0.95
C ASP A 91 1.38 5.04 -1.22
N PHE A 92 2.30 4.98 -2.17
CA PHE A 92 2.88 3.72 -2.59
C PHE A 92 4.39 3.75 -2.58
N VAL A 93 4.95 2.66 -2.08
CA VAL A 93 6.39 2.50 -1.96
C VAL A 93 6.90 1.80 -3.21
N LEU A 94 7.68 2.49 -4.03
CA LEU A 94 8.48 1.84 -5.06
C LEU A 94 9.81 1.38 -4.45
N THR A 95 10.10 0.10 -4.60
CA THR A 95 11.45 -0.41 -4.35
C THR A 95 12.27 -0.15 -5.59
N ASP A 96 13.20 0.81 -5.53
CA ASP A 96 14.22 0.96 -6.55
C ASP A 96 15.06 -0.31 -6.62
N ALA A 97 15.12 -0.95 -7.78
CA ALA A 97 16.01 -2.09 -8.01
C ALA A 97 17.48 -1.71 -7.73
N LYS A 98 17.86 -0.46 -8.03
CA LYS A 98 19.18 0.10 -7.76
C LYS A 98 19.48 0.30 -6.26
N ALA A 99 18.45 0.59 -5.45
CA ALA A 99 18.60 0.69 -4.00
C ALA A 99 18.85 -0.68 -3.34
N LEU A 100 18.48 -1.78 -4.03
CA LEU A 100 18.79 -3.14 -3.60
C LEU A 100 20.23 -3.53 -3.92
N GLU A 101 20.78 -3.07 -5.05
CA GLU A 101 22.19 -3.29 -5.44
C GLU A 101 23.17 -2.53 -4.53
N LEU A 102 22.85 -1.30 -4.13
CA LEU A 102 23.66 -0.52 -3.15
C LEU A 102 23.63 -1.10 -1.73
N MET A 103 22.74 -2.04 -1.44
CA MET A 103 22.66 -2.77 -0.17
C MET A 103 23.43 -4.10 -0.22
N GLY A 104 24.15 -4.39 -1.31
CA GLY A 104 24.72 -5.69 -1.66
C GLY A 104 26.23 -5.88 -1.48
N GLU A 105 26.95 -5.00 -0.76
CA GLU A 105 28.39 -5.21 -0.48
C GLU A 105 28.69 -5.86 0.89
N GLU A 106 27.68 -6.22 1.69
CA GLU A 106 27.85 -7.08 2.87
C GLU A 106 27.21 -8.46 2.63
N GLU A 107 27.86 -9.28 1.81
CA GLU A 107 27.37 -10.63 1.46
C GLU A 107 28.40 -11.70 1.88
N GLU A 108 28.30 -12.21 3.11
CA GLU A 108 28.66 -13.61 3.39
C GLU A 108 28.00 -14.15 4.67
N PHE A 109 26.66 -14.11 4.76
CA PHE A 109 25.90 -15.08 5.57
C PHE A 109 24.40 -15.01 5.21
N GLU A 110 23.81 -16.17 4.88
CA GLU A 110 22.37 -16.47 4.76
C GLU A 110 21.66 -16.39 3.39
N HIS A 111 21.97 -17.38 2.55
CA HIS A 111 21.13 -17.88 1.45
C HIS A 111 19.75 -18.44 1.91
N HIS A 112 19.42 -18.44 3.21
CA HIS A 112 18.16 -18.96 3.77
C HIS A 112 17.16 -17.87 4.21
N ARG A 113 17.37 -16.60 3.84
CA ARG A 113 16.54 -15.45 4.29
C ARG A 113 15.91 -14.60 3.17
N ALA A 114 15.63 -15.19 2.00
CA ALA A 114 14.89 -14.51 0.92
C ALA A 114 13.49 -13.99 1.34
N ASN A 115 12.98 -14.40 2.51
CA ASN A 115 11.72 -13.90 3.07
C ASN A 115 11.89 -12.84 4.18
N ARG A 116 13.11 -12.48 4.58
CA ARG A 116 13.37 -11.52 5.67
C ARG A 116 13.68 -10.09 5.20
N ILE A 117 14.01 -9.89 3.93
CA ILE A 117 14.24 -8.56 3.33
C ILE A 117 12.93 -7.88 2.90
N ARG A 118 11.84 -8.64 2.67
CA ARG A 118 10.48 -8.09 2.55
C ARG A 118 10.01 -7.31 3.80
N LEU A 119 10.63 -7.57 4.96
CA LEU A 119 10.40 -6.83 6.22
C LEU A 119 11.14 -5.48 6.31
N ARG A 120 12.05 -5.16 5.37
CA ARG A 120 12.85 -3.90 5.40
C ARG A 120 12.21 -2.73 4.66
N ILE A 121 11.21 -2.94 3.78
CA ILE A 121 10.50 -1.86 3.07
C ILE A 121 9.82 -0.88 4.04
N GLN A 122 9.42 -1.36 5.22
CA GLN A 122 8.59 -0.61 6.16
C GLN A 122 9.34 0.34 7.10
N ILE A 123 10.52 -0.02 7.60
CA ILE A 123 11.19 0.72 8.69
C ILE A 123 11.77 2.07 8.18
N VAL A 124 12.08 2.15 6.89
CA VAL A 124 12.72 3.30 6.23
C VAL A 124 11.71 4.27 5.60
N TYR A 125 10.46 3.83 5.38
CA TYR A 125 9.36 4.69 4.92
C TYR A 125 8.90 5.65 6.01
N THR A 126 9.77 6.56 6.44
CA THR A 126 9.46 7.84 7.11
C THR A 126 9.83 7.95 8.60
N LYS A 127 11.13 7.88 8.88
CA LYS A 127 11.79 8.74 9.88
C LYS A 127 12.14 10.14 9.27
N LEU A 128 11.77 10.36 8.00
CA LEU A 128 12.25 11.42 7.09
C LEU A 128 11.17 12.44 6.61
N ASN A 129 9.87 12.19 6.80
CA ASN A 129 8.77 13.14 6.45
C ASN A 129 7.96 13.61 7.69
N TYR A 130 8.38 13.27 8.92
CA TYR A 130 7.75 13.71 10.19
C TYR A 130 8.78 14.13 11.27
N CYS A 131 10.01 14.49 10.86
CA CYS A 131 11.01 15.16 11.69
C CYS A 131 11.37 16.49 11.02
#